data_AF-A0A8J2UHF4-F1
#
_entry.id   AF-A0A8J2UHF4-F1
#
_cell.length_a   1.000
_cell.length_b   1.000
_cell.length_c   1.000
_cell.angle_alpha   90.00
_cell.angle_beta   90.00
_cell.angle_gamma   90.00
#
_symmetry.space_group_name_H-M   'P 1'
#
loop_
_entity.id
_entity.type
_entity.pdbx_description
1 polymer ?
#
loop_
_entity_poly.entity_id
_entity_poly.type
_entity_poly.pdbx_seq_one_letter_code
_entity_poly.pdbx_strand_id
1 'polypeptide(L)'
;MFSATTDPKSGLSRKEKDKIARSLTPADGKALVYILRPSGFGALIKMGVRCDSVHIGSTGAGQYVYTMLDPGTHSLMSTAENKSSLNIMVEAGKIYYIRQQVKMGFAFAETGLKLEDDQQGQKDLKKCKLAKDNVASN
;
A
#
# COMPACT_ATOMS: atom_id res chain seq x y z
N MET A 1 33.32 -34.67 12.32
CA MET A 1 33.70 -33.39 12.93
C MET A 1 32.98 -32.26 12.20
N PHE A 2 32.21 -31.50 12.98
CA PHE A 2 31.69 -30.14 12.84
C PHE A 2 31.54 -29.42 11.48
N SER A 3 30.29 -28.97 11.28
CA SER A 3 29.85 -27.64 10.85
C SER A 3 30.14 -27.14 9.44
N ALA A 4 29.07 -27.01 8.67
CA ALA A 4 28.78 -25.78 7.95
C ALA A 4 27.28 -25.48 8.07
N THR A 5 26.95 -24.60 9.03
CA THR A 5 25.70 -23.86 9.12
C THR A 5 25.56 -22.98 7.90
N THR A 6 24.60 -23.28 7.02
CA THR A 6 24.10 -22.30 6.04
C THR A 6 22.79 -21.76 6.57
N ASP A 7 22.83 -20.50 7.00
CA ASP A 7 21.73 -19.77 7.61
C ASP A 7 20.43 -19.83 6.78
N PRO A 8 19.26 -20.11 7.39
CA PRO A 8 17.98 -19.92 6.73
C PRO A 8 17.62 -18.44 6.78
N LYS A 9 18.20 -17.61 5.92
CA LYS A 9 17.56 -16.32 5.54
C LYS A 9 16.40 -16.64 4.60
N SER A 10 15.35 -17.26 5.14
CA SER A 10 14.05 -17.47 4.51
C SER A 10 13.29 -16.14 4.40
N GLY A 11 13.90 -15.15 3.75
CA GLY A 11 13.21 -13.94 3.37
C GLY A 11 12.29 -14.27 2.20
N LEU A 12 10.99 -14.43 2.46
CA LEU A 12 9.99 -14.68 1.43
C LEU A 12 10.24 -13.82 0.20
N SER A 13 10.29 -14.46 -0.97
CA SER A 13 10.44 -13.80 -2.26
C SER A 13 9.35 -12.76 -2.46
N ARG A 14 9.64 -11.69 -3.20
CA ARG A 14 8.66 -10.62 -3.49
C ARG A 14 7.35 -11.17 -4.06
N LYS A 15 7.42 -12.24 -4.85
CA LYS A 15 6.23 -12.92 -5.42
C LYS A 15 5.39 -13.60 -4.33
N GLU A 16 6.03 -14.19 -3.34
CA GLU A 16 5.35 -14.84 -2.20
C GLU A 16 4.72 -13.79 -1.29
N LYS A 17 5.44 -12.71 -0.98
CA LYS A 17 4.91 -11.56 -0.23
C LYS A 17 3.71 -10.92 -0.93
N ASP A 18 3.77 -10.77 -2.25
CA ASP A 18 2.64 -10.25 -3.04
C ASP A 18 1.43 -11.20 -3.01
N LYS A 19 1.66 -12.52 -3.12
CA LYS A 19 0.58 -13.51 -3.05
C LYS A 19 -0.08 -13.52 -1.68
N ILE A 20 0.71 -13.46 -0.61
CA ILE A 20 0.20 -13.35 0.77
C ILE A 20 -0.54 -12.03 0.94
N ALA A 21 0.08 -10.91 0.56
CA ALA A 21 -0.51 -9.59 0.67
C ALA A 21 -1.87 -9.46 -0.03
N ARG A 22 -2.10 -10.18 -1.14
CA ARG A 22 -3.40 -10.19 -1.82
C ARG A 22 -4.46 -11.06 -1.15
N SER A 23 -4.04 -11.99 -0.31
CA SER A 23 -4.90 -12.90 0.44
C SER A 23 -4.88 -12.57 1.94
N LEU A 24 -4.36 -11.40 2.32
CA LEU A 24 -4.41 -10.95 3.69
C LEU A 24 -5.84 -10.67 4.08
N THR A 25 -6.23 -11.26 5.20
CA THR A 25 -7.40 -10.86 5.95
C THR A 25 -7.00 -9.80 6.97
N PRO A 26 -7.91 -8.88 7.32
CA PRO A 26 -7.69 -8.01 8.48
C PRO A 26 -7.37 -8.85 9.71
N ALA A 27 -6.36 -8.43 10.47
CA ALA A 27 -6.04 -9.05 11.75
C ALA A 27 -7.21 -8.87 12.74
N ASP A 28 -7.26 -9.71 13.76
CA ASP A 28 -8.32 -9.65 14.77
C ASP A 28 -8.37 -8.26 15.41
N GLY A 29 -9.55 -7.64 15.37
CA GLY A 29 -9.73 -6.27 15.87
C GLY A 29 -9.14 -5.15 15.01
N LYS A 30 -8.52 -5.42 13.85
CA LYS A 30 -7.95 -4.41 12.93
C LYS A 30 -8.72 -4.32 11.61
N ALA A 31 -8.56 -3.21 10.91
CA ALA A 31 -8.96 -3.01 9.53
C ALA A 31 -7.75 -3.17 8.60
N LEU A 32 -7.97 -3.61 7.36
CA LEU A 32 -6.92 -3.72 6.35
C LEU A 32 -7.14 -2.69 5.25
N VAL A 33 -6.17 -1.83 5.03
CA VAL A 33 -6.26 -0.76 4.03
C VAL A 33 -5.20 -0.96 2.96
N TYR A 34 -5.65 -1.08 1.71
CA TYR A 34 -4.79 -1.16 0.53
C TYR A 34 -4.73 0.20 -0.16
N ILE A 35 -3.52 0.68 -0.47
CA ILE A 35 -3.31 1.88 -1.27
C ILE A 35 -2.70 1.47 -2.61
N LEU A 36 -3.49 1.61 -3.67
CA LEU A 36 -3.23 1.07 -5.00
C LEU A 36 -2.90 2.19 -5.99
N ARG A 37 -1.80 2.06 -6.73
CA ARG A 37 -1.47 2.93 -7.89
C ARG A 37 -1.52 2.11 -9.18
N PRO A 38 -2.72 1.86 -9.75
CA PRO A 38 -2.85 1.10 -11.00
C PRO A 38 -2.31 1.86 -12.22
N SER A 39 -2.09 3.17 -12.10
CA SER A 39 -1.51 3.97 -13.18
C SER A 39 -0.06 3.58 -13.46
N GLY A 40 0.23 3.34 -14.74
CA GLY A 40 1.58 3.10 -15.27
C GLY A 40 2.44 4.38 -15.36
N PHE A 41 1.83 5.55 -15.16
CA PHE A 41 2.47 6.84 -15.38
C PHE A 41 3.44 7.19 -14.26
N GLY A 42 4.65 7.67 -14.59
CA GLY A 42 5.66 8.09 -13.61
C GLY A 42 6.31 6.93 -12.84
N ALA A 43 6.71 5.85 -13.53
CA ALA A 43 7.32 4.66 -12.93
C ALA A 43 8.62 4.94 -12.14
N LEU A 44 9.34 6.00 -12.52
CA LEU A 44 10.54 6.49 -11.83
C LEU A 44 10.22 7.35 -10.59
N ILE A 45 8.97 7.81 -10.45
CA ILE A 45 8.53 8.69 -9.36
C ILE A 45 7.94 7.82 -8.25
N LYS A 46 8.65 7.76 -7.12
CA LYS A 46 8.14 7.15 -5.88
C LYS A 46 7.27 8.16 -5.14
N MET A 47 6.01 7.80 -4.89
CA MET A 47 5.11 8.62 -4.10
C MET A 47 5.03 8.04 -2.69
N GLY A 48 5.39 8.87 -1.70
CA GLY A 48 5.42 8.45 -0.30
C GLY A 48 4.01 8.43 0.29
N VAL A 49 3.63 7.32 0.92
CA VAL A 49 2.35 7.13 1.60
C VAL A 49 2.58 7.12 3.11
N ARG A 50 1.75 7.85 3.83
CA ARG A 50 1.70 7.92 5.28
C ARG A 50 0.27 7.71 5.78
N CYS A 51 0.11 7.14 6.96
CA CYS A 51 -1.15 7.11 7.71
C CYS A 51 -0.89 7.61 9.11
N ASP A 52 -1.68 8.58 9.58
CA ASP A 52 -1.58 9.17 10.92
C ASP A 52 -0.14 9.60 11.27
N SER A 53 0.53 10.21 10.29
CA SER A 53 1.95 10.63 10.35
C SER A 53 2.99 9.50 10.30
N VAL A 54 2.59 8.23 10.33
CA VAL A 54 3.47 7.06 10.18
C VAL A 54 3.70 6.76 8.71
N HIS A 55 4.95 6.52 8.32
CA HIS A 55 5.28 6.12 6.95
C HIS A 55 4.95 4.64 6.70
N ILE A 56 4.02 4.38 5.78
CA ILE A 56 3.64 3.02 5.39
C ILE A 56 4.55 2.51 4.28
N GLY A 57 5.00 3.39 3.38
CA GLY A 57 5.85 3.01 2.27
C GLY A 57 5.71 3.92 1.07
N SER A 58 6.28 3.51 -0.06
CA SER A 58 6.24 4.31 -1.28
C SER A 58 5.70 3.50 -2.46
N THR A 59 4.78 4.09 -3.22
CA THR A 59 4.17 3.47 -4.40
C THR A 59 4.82 3.99 -5.68
N GLY A 60 5.28 3.08 -6.53
CA GLY A 60 5.62 3.33 -7.93
C GLY A 60 4.47 2.96 -8.87
N ALA A 61 4.69 3.11 -10.17
CA ALA A 61 3.70 2.76 -11.19
C ALA A 61 3.33 1.27 -11.17
N GLY A 62 2.03 0.96 -11.14
CA GLY A 62 1.52 -0.41 -11.05
C GLY A 62 1.87 -1.11 -9.73
N GLN A 63 2.05 -0.35 -8.65
CA GLN A 63 2.36 -0.89 -7.34
C GLN A 63 1.29 -0.56 -6.30
N TYR A 64 1.28 -1.34 -5.23
CA TYR A 64 0.47 -1.04 -4.06
C TYR A 64 1.25 -1.21 -2.77
N VAL A 65 0.76 -0.53 -1.74
CA VAL A 65 1.14 -0.73 -0.33
C VAL A 65 -0.10 -1.11 0.46
N TYR A 66 0.07 -1.70 1.63
CA TYR A 66 -1.04 -1.99 2.52
C TYR A 66 -0.62 -1.71 3.96
N THR A 67 -1.59 -1.43 4.81
CA THR A 67 -1.40 -1.26 6.24
C THR A 67 -2.57 -1.87 7.00
N MET A 68 -2.30 -2.34 8.21
CA MET A 68 -3.36 -2.63 9.17
C MET A 68 -3.55 -1.40 10.05
N LEU A 69 -4.80 -1.04 10.32
CA LEU A 69 -5.16 0.10 11.16
C LEU A 69 -6.12 -0.38 12.24
N ASP A 70 -6.07 0.23 13.40
CA ASP A 70 -7.11 0.06 14.41
C ASP A 70 -8.45 0.61 13.88
N PRO A 71 -9.61 0.17 14.41
CA PRO A 71 -10.89 0.75 14.04
C PRO A 71 -10.98 2.20 14.51
N GLY A 72 -11.40 3.10 13.63
CA GLY A 72 -11.47 4.52 13.92
C GLY A 72 -11.31 5.40 12.69
N THR A 73 -11.09 6.69 12.94
CA THR A 73 -10.79 7.67 11.89
C THR A 73 -9.29 7.78 11.72
N HIS A 74 -8.81 7.55 10.50
CA HIS A 74 -7.40 7.64 10.15
C HIS A 74 -7.20 8.63 9.00
N SER A 75 -6.08 9.35 9.03
CA SER A 75 -5.70 10.29 7.97
C SER A 75 -4.60 9.72 7.11
N LEU A 76 -4.95 9.35 5.89
CA LEU A 76 -3.99 8.93 4.87
C LEU A 76 -3.44 10.16 4.17
N MET A 77 -2.13 10.20 3.95
CA MET A 77 -1.47 11.26 3.20
C MET A 77 -0.53 10.66 2.17
N SER A 78 -0.67 11.08 0.93
CA SER A 78 0.28 10.81 -0.15
C SER A 78 1.03 12.07 -0.51
N THR A 79 2.35 11.96 -0.72
CA THR A 79 3.23 13.06 -1.07
C THR A 79 3.93 12.77 -2.40
N ALA A 80 3.83 13.73 -3.33
CA ALA A 80 4.52 13.78 -4.61
C ALA A 80 4.94 15.23 -4.91
N GLU A 81 4.57 15.80 -6.06
CA GLU A 81 4.65 17.25 -6.30
C GLU A 81 3.75 18.03 -5.32
N ASN A 82 2.56 17.50 -5.05
CA ASN A 82 1.63 18.00 -4.06
C ASN A 82 1.48 17.02 -2.87
N LYS A 83 0.74 17.44 -1.85
CA LYS A 83 0.28 16.58 -0.74
C LYS A 83 -1.21 16.37 -0.87
N SER A 84 -1.65 15.11 -0.89
CA SER A 84 -3.07 14.75 -0.87
C SER A 84 -3.37 13.97 0.40
N SER A 85 -4.30 14.49 1.19
CA SER A 85 -4.79 13.82 2.38
C SER A 85 -6.21 13.31 2.18
N LEU A 86 -6.52 12.15 2.73
CA LEU A 86 -7.83 11.52 2.73
C LEU A 86 -8.10 10.97 4.12
N ASN A 87 -9.16 11.46 4.76
CA ASN A 87 -9.63 10.89 6.01
C ASN A 87 -10.58 9.74 5.69
N ILE A 88 -10.33 8.59 6.31
CA ILE A 88 -11.16 7.40 6.20
C ILE A 88 -11.57 6.93 7.58
N MET A 89 -12.80 6.45 7.69
CA MET A 89 -13.27 5.73 8.87
C MET A 89 -13.22 4.25 8.55
N VAL A 90 -12.48 3.49 9.35
CA VAL A 90 -12.29 2.05 9.16
C VAL A 90 -12.88 1.28 10.33
N GLU A 91 -13.45 0.12 10.03
CA GLU A 91 -14.02 -0.79 11.02
C GLU A 91 -13.21 -2.08 11.09
N ALA A 92 -13.18 -2.69 12.28
CA ALA A 92 -12.49 -3.94 12.51
C ALA A 92 -13.07 -5.05 11.61
N GLY A 93 -12.20 -5.88 11.06
CA GLY A 93 -12.59 -6.97 10.17
C GLY A 93 -12.98 -6.54 8.75
N LYS A 94 -12.92 -5.24 8.41
CA LYS A 94 -13.18 -4.74 7.06
C LYS A 94 -11.90 -4.45 6.27
N ILE A 95 -12.05 -4.53 4.95
CA ILE A 95 -11.01 -4.21 3.99
C ILE A 95 -11.41 -2.94 3.25
N TYR A 96 -10.46 -2.02 3.06
CA TYR A 96 -10.67 -0.78 2.34
C TYR A 96 -9.64 -0.64 1.23
N TYR A 97 -10.10 -0.14 0.08
CA TYR A 97 -9.24 0.07 -1.08
C TYR A 97 -9.17 1.56 -1.39
N ILE A 98 -7.96 2.10 -1.37
CA ILE A 98 -7.67 3.49 -1.65
C ILE A 98 -6.94 3.55 -2.98
N ARG A 99 -7.56 4.19 -3.95
CA ARG A 99 -6.95 4.42 -5.24
C ARG A 99 -6.12 5.70 -5.19
N GLN A 100 -4.84 5.53 -5.46
CA GLN A 100 -3.92 6.62 -5.69
C GLN A 100 -3.99 7.05 -7.15
N GLN A 101 -4.60 8.20 -7.37
CA GLN A 101 -4.69 8.85 -8.66
C GLN A 101 -3.41 9.63 -8.92
N VAL A 102 -2.91 9.52 -10.14
CA VAL A 102 -1.76 10.29 -10.62
C VAL A 102 -2.25 11.23 -11.70
N LYS A 103 -1.99 12.52 -11.56
CA LYS A 103 -2.31 13.54 -12.56
C LYS A 103 -1.02 14.18 -13.03
N MET A 104 -0.97 14.63 -14.28
CA MET A 104 0.13 15.50 -14.72
C MET A 104 -0.03 16.85 -14.01
N GLY A 105 0.99 17.24 -13.25
CA GLY A 105 1.16 18.59 -12.74
C GLY A 105 1.89 19.48 -13.74
N PHE A 106 2.30 20.65 -13.28
CA PHE A 106 2.97 21.64 -14.12
C PHE A 106 4.42 21.23 -14.47
N ALA A 107 5.13 20.59 -13.52
CA ALA A 107 6.49 20.09 -13.73
C ALA A 107 6.66 18.60 -13.42
N PHE A 108 5.91 18.07 -12.44
CA PHE A 108 5.99 16.67 -12.01
C PHE A 108 4.60 16.03 -12.01
N ALA A 109 4.48 14.84 -11.40
CA ALA A 109 3.20 14.16 -11.26
C ALA A 109 2.58 14.48 -9.89
N GLU A 110 1.33 14.96 -9.91
CA GLU A 110 0.52 15.14 -8.71
C GLU A 110 -0.07 13.81 -8.26
N THR A 111 -0.25 13.67 -6.94
CA THR A 111 -0.92 12.55 -6.28
C THR A 111 -2.29 12.98 -5.75
N GLY A 112 -3.26 12.07 -5.86
CA GLY A 112 -4.57 12.18 -5.25
C GLY A 112 -4.95 10.86 -4.58
N LEU A 113 -5.59 10.91 -3.41
CA LEU A 113 -6.12 9.73 -2.74
C LEU A 113 -7.65 9.73 -2.83
N LYS A 114 -8.22 8.59 -3.20
CA LYS A 114 -9.67 8.39 -3.25
C LYS A 114 -10.04 7.02 -2.71
N LEU A 115 -11.07 6.95 -1.87
CA LEU A 115 -11.68 5.68 -1.48
C LEU A 115 -12.38 5.06 -2.69
N GLU A 116 -12.03 3.82 -3.00
CA GLU A 116 -12.56 3.05 -4.11
C GLU A 116 -13.49 1.94 -3.59
N ASP A 117 -14.43 1.51 -4.43
CA ASP A 117 -15.31 0.39 -4.15
C ASP A 117 -14.52 -0.94 -4.08
N ASP A 118 -15.00 -1.88 -3.27
CA ASP A 118 -14.35 -3.18 -3.05
C ASP A 118 -14.11 -3.95 -4.36
N GLN A 119 -15.11 -3.96 -5.26
CA GLN A 119 -14.98 -4.67 -6.53
C GLN A 119 -13.90 -4.06 -7.42
N GLN A 120 -13.80 -2.74 -7.44
CA GLN A 120 -12.84 -2.03 -8.27
C GLN A 120 -11.45 -2.08 -7.66
N GLY A 121 -11.34 -1.96 -6.33
CA GLY A 121 -10.13 -2.14 -5.56
C GLY A 121 -9.49 -3.52 -5.76
N GLN A 122 -10.29 -4.59 -5.70
CA GLN A 122 -9.79 -5.94 -5.99
C GLN A 122 -9.29 -6.11 -7.42
N LYS A 123 -9.96 -5.50 -8.41
CA LYS A 123 -9.51 -5.52 -9.82
C LYS A 123 -8.18 -4.79 -9.98
N ASP A 124 -8.02 -3.64 -9.35
CA ASP A 124 -6.79 -2.85 -9.42
C ASP A 124 -5.65 -3.53 -8.64
N LEU A 125 -5.94 -4.16 -7.50
CA LEU A 125 -4.97 -4.96 -6.73
C LEU A 125 -4.41 -6.11 -7.58
N LYS A 126 -5.23 -6.80 -8.38
CA LYS A 126 -4.78 -7.87 -9.29
C LYS A 126 -3.81 -7.36 -10.36
N LYS A 127 -3.94 -6.10 -10.77
CA LYS A 127 -3.05 -5.46 -11.76
C LYS A 127 -1.78 -4.91 -11.12
N CYS A 128 -1.79 -4.66 -9.81
CA CYS A 128 -0.68 -4.07 -9.10
C CYS A 128 0.22 -5.13 -8.43
N LYS A 129 1.47 -4.76 -8.15
CA LYS A 129 2.44 -5.58 -7.41
C LYS A 129 2.82 -4.91 -6.10
N LEU A 130 3.06 -5.68 -5.05
CA LEU A 130 3.49 -5.14 -3.77
C LEU A 130 4.75 -4.27 -3.94
N ALA A 131 4.72 -3.08 -3.33
CA ALA A 131 5.86 -2.18 -3.26
C ALA A 131 6.99 -2.82 -2.42
N LYS A 132 8.24 -2.58 -2.82
CA LYS A 132 9.39 -3.10 -2.07
C LYS A 132 9.52 -2.42 -0.70
N ASP A 133 9.13 -1.15 -0.64
CA ASP A 133 9.28 -0.27 0.51
C ASP A 133 8.03 -0.30 1.43
N ASN A 134 7.22 -1.37 1.40
CA ASN A 134 6.03 -1.50 2.25
C ASN A 134 6.42 -1.91 3.68
N VAL A 135 6.16 -1.02 4.65
CA VAL A 135 6.44 -1.14 6.08
C VAL A 135 5.16 -1.47 6.85
N ALA A 136 4.31 -2.35 6.32
CA ALA A 136 3.06 -2.72 6.99
C ALA A 136 3.31 -3.04 8.47
N SER A 137 2.64 -2.30 9.36
CA SER A 137 2.70 -2.55 10.79
C SER A 137 1.93 -3.84 11.07
N ASN A 138 2.64 -4.84 11.59
CA ASN A 138 2.08 -6.13 12.01
C ASN A 138 1.62 -5.99 13.48
#